data_AF-K1QWS2-F1
#
_entry.id   AF-K1QWS2-F1
#
_cell.length_a   1.000
_cell.length_b   1.000
_cell.length_c   1.000
_cell.angle_alpha   90.00
_cell.angle_beta   90.00
_cell.angle_gamma   90.00
#
_symmetry.space_group_name_H-M   'P 1'
#
loop_
_entity.id
_entity.type
_entity.pdbx_description
1 polymer ?
#
loop_
_entity_poly.entity_id
_entity_poly.type
_entity_poly.pdbx_seq_one_letter_code
_entity_poly.pdbx_strand_id
1 'polypeptide(L)'
;FHLLQTLLFNDVIGEPDGAHSIDCVWKLSRACFECCKGLCYKLMTLCCGCCIAAQWGCEFAYIAFWHVWYITPMFKVLEINCSVCQRLYSMCINCCMTPVCEAFGGIFHHFKRT
;
A
#
# COMPACT_ATOMS: atom_id res chain seq x y z
N PHE A 1 -13.31 18.03 -22.26
CA PHE A 1 -12.66 18.88 -21.24
C PHE A 1 -12.44 20.31 -21.73
N HIS A 2 -11.77 20.53 -22.88
CA HIS A 2 -11.56 21.88 -23.42
C HIS A 2 -12.88 22.62 -23.74
N LEU A 3 -13.88 21.90 -24.28
CA LEU A 3 -15.23 22.43 -24.53
C LEU A 3 -15.98 22.87 -23.26
N LEU A 4 -15.77 22.16 -22.14
CA LEU A 4 -16.35 22.52 -20.85
C LEU A 4 -15.68 23.77 -20.27
N GLN A 5 -14.38 23.93 -20.52
CA GLN A 5 -13.60 25.09 -20.08
C GLN A 5 -13.96 26.36 -20.86
N THR A 6 -14.21 26.23 -22.17
CA THR A 6 -14.68 27.34 -23.02
C THR A 6 -16.11 27.77 -22.67
N LEU A 7 -17.01 26.83 -22.35
CA LEU A 7 -18.36 27.14 -21.89
C LEU A 7 -18.33 27.89 -20.56
N LEU A 8 -17.55 27.41 -19.60
CA LEU A 8 -17.46 28.01 -18.27
C LEU A 8 -16.80 29.41 -18.27
N PHE A 9 -15.83 29.65 -19.16
CA PHE A 9 -15.29 31.01 -19.35
C PHE A 9 -16.35 31.96 -19.94
N ASN A 10 -17.13 31.49 -20.92
CA ASN A 10 -18.16 32.30 -21.58
C ASN A 10 -19.34 32.60 -20.64
N ASP A 11 -19.73 31.65 -19.78
CA ASP A 11 -20.74 31.85 -18.74
C ASP A 11 -20.30 32.83 -17.63
N VAL A 12 -19.00 32.88 -17.30
CA VAL A 12 -18.46 33.76 -16.24
C VAL A 12 -18.24 35.20 -16.74
N ILE A 13 -17.80 35.39 -17.99
CA ILE A 13 -17.49 36.72 -18.55
C ILE A 13 -18.69 37.31 -19.33
N GLY A 14 -19.53 36.48 -19.95
CA GLY A 14 -20.89 36.84 -20.36
C GLY A 14 -21.05 38.03 -21.31
N GLU A 15 -20.10 38.30 -22.21
CA GLU A 15 -20.28 39.38 -23.20
C GLU A 15 -21.19 38.91 -24.36
N PRO A 16 -22.22 39.68 -24.75
CA PRO A 16 -23.09 39.34 -25.87
C PRO A 16 -22.33 39.43 -27.21
N ASP A 17 -22.55 38.45 -28.11
CA ASP A 17 -21.82 38.25 -29.38
C ASP A 17 -21.79 39.46 -30.34
N GLY A 18 -22.56 40.53 -30.08
CA GLY A 18 -22.65 41.73 -30.90
C GLY A 18 -21.72 42.90 -30.53
N ALA A 19 -21.02 42.84 -29.39
CA ALA A 19 -20.18 43.95 -28.88
C ALA A 19 -18.75 43.49 -28.52
N HIS A 20 -18.26 42.46 -29.20
CA HIS A 20 -17.01 41.79 -28.87
C HIS A 20 -15.81 42.74 -29.04
N SER A 21 -15.04 42.93 -27.95
CA SER A 21 -13.78 43.66 -27.99
C SER A 21 -12.79 43.04 -29.00
N ILE A 22 -11.81 43.83 -29.47
CA ILE A 22 -10.72 43.44 -30.38
C ILE A 22 -10.32 41.97 -30.17
N ASP A 23 -10.39 41.13 -31.21
CA ASP A 23 -10.17 39.67 -31.17
C ASP A 23 -8.92 39.22 -30.40
N CYS A 24 -7.89 40.07 -30.40
CA CYS A 24 -6.64 39.84 -29.68
C CYS A 24 -6.82 39.83 -28.16
N VAL A 25 -7.59 40.78 -27.61
CA VAL A 25 -7.83 40.92 -26.16
C VAL A 25 -8.59 39.71 -25.63
N TRP A 26 -9.57 39.23 -26.39
CA TRP A 26 -10.38 38.08 -26.02
C TRP A 26 -9.61 36.75 -26.04
N LYS A 27 -8.70 36.56 -27.00
CA LYS A 27 -7.80 35.39 -27.03
C LYS A 27 -6.81 35.43 -25.86
N LEU A 28 -6.30 36.60 -25.53
CA LEU A 28 -5.36 36.77 -24.42
C LEU A 28 -6.03 36.56 -23.05
N SER A 29 -7.23 37.09 -22.84
CA SER A 29 -7.98 36.90 -21.60
C SER A 29 -8.31 35.42 -21.36
N ARG A 30 -8.72 34.70 -22.42
CA ARG A 30 -8.92 33.24 -22.38
C ARG A 30 -7.64 32.49 -21.99
N ALA A 31 -6.52 32.76 -22.66
CA ALA A 31 -5.26 32.09 -22.37
C ALA A 31 -4.76 32.38 -20.93
N CYS A 32 -4.88 33.62 -20.47
CA CYS A 32 -4.50 34.01 -19.11
C CYS A 32 -5.36 33.31 -18.05
N PHE A 33 -6.68 33.23 -18.27
CA PHE A 33 -7.61 32.55 -17.36
C PHE A 33 -7.31 31.05 -17.25
N GLU A 34 -7.09 30.36 -18.37
CA GLU A 34 -6.75 28.94 -18.37
C GLU A 34 -5.40 28.67 -17.68
N CYS A 35 -4.41 29.53 -17.92
CA CYS A 35 -3.10 29.44 -17.29
C CYS A 35 -3.19 29.64 -15.77
N CYS A 36 -3.86 30.71 -15.31
CA CYS A 36 -4.03 31.02 -13.89
C CYS A 36 -4.79 29.91 -13.16
N LYS A 37 -5.88 29.38 -13.74
CA LYS A 37 -6.64 28.27 -13.17
C LYS A 37 -5.81 27.00 -13.06
N GLY A 38 -5.07 26.65 -14.12
CA GLY A 38 -4.21 25.48 -14.15
C GLY A 38 -3.06 25.56 -13.13
N LEU A 39 -2.43 26.74 -13.02
CA LEU A 39 -1.36 26.98 -12.06
C LEU A 39 -1.89 26.94 -10.63
N CYS A 40 -2.99 27.63 -10.32
CA CYS A 40 -3.60 27.64 -8.98
C CYS A 40 -4.03 26.23 -8.55
N TYR A 41 -4.64 25.45 -9.44
CA TYR A 41 -5.01 24.07 -9.15
C TYR A 41 -3.76 23.22 -8.85
N LYS A 42 -2.74 23.28 -9.71
CA LYS A 42 -1.49 22.52 -9.51
C LYS A 42 -0.76 22.90 -8.22
N LEU A 43 -0.71 24.19 -7.89
CA LEU A 43 -0.10 24.66 -6.64
C LEU A 43 -0.88 24.16 -5.42
N MET A 44 -2.20 24.21 -5.46
CA MET A 44 -3.04 23.72 -4.36
C MET A 44 -2.94 22.19 -4.21
N THR A 45 -2.94 21.45 -5.32
CA THR A 45 -2.69 20.00 -5.31
C THR A 45 -1.30 19.67 -4.79
N LEU A 46 -0.27 20.44 -5.16
CA LEU A 46 1.09 20.23 -4.66
C LEU A 46 1.15 20.45 -3.15
N CYS A 47 0.59 21.56 -2.66
CA CYS A 47 0.56 21.85 -1.22
C CYS A 47 -0.18 20.76 -0.44
N CYS A 48 -1.42 20.45 -0.85
CA CYS A 48 -2.23 19.41 -0.19
C CYS A 48 -1.59 18.02 -0.32
N GLY A 49 -1.00 17.71 -1.47
CA GLY A 49 -0.30 16.45 -1.72
C GLY A 49 0.94 16.30 -0.84
N CYS A 50 1.75 17.36 -0.71
CA CYS A 50 2.89 17.37 0.20
C CYS A 50 2.48 17.21 1.67
N CYS A 51 1.40 17.88 2.11
CA CYS A 51 0.89 17.71 3.48
C CYS A 51 0.42 16.28 3.76
N ILE A 52 -0.33 15.68 2.84
CA ILE A 52 -0.79 14.29 2.95
C ILE A 52 0.41 13.34 2.96
N ALA A 53 1.38 13.52 2.05
CA ALA A 53 2.58 12.70 2.00
C ALA A 53 3.40 12.79 3.30
N ALA A 54 3.51 13.99 3.89
CA ALA A 54 4.18 14.17 5.18
C ALA A 54 3.45 13.44 6.31
N GLN A 55 2.11 13.50 6.36
CA GLN A 55 1.31 12.76 7.35
C GLN A 55 1.55 11.25 7.25
N TRP A 56 1.46 10.68 6.04
CA TRP A 56 1.72 9.26 5.83
C TRP A 56 3.17 8.87 6.13
N GLY A 57 4.15 9.73 5.81
CA GLY A 57 5.55 9.50 6.14
C GLY A 57 5.79 9.34 7.65
N CYS A 58 5.16 10.20 8.47
CA CYS A 58 5.23 10.10 9.93
C CYS A 58 4.61 8.79 10.45
N GLU A 59 3.44 8.40 9.93
CA GLU A 59 2.77 7.16 10.31
C GLU A 59 3.63 5.92 9.98
N PHE A 60 4.19 5.87 8.77
CA PHE A 60 5.07 4.77 8.39
C PHE A 60 6.35 4.71 9.23
N ALA A 61 6.91 5.86 9.61
CA ALA A 61 8.06 5.91 10.51
C ALA A 61 7.73 5.35 11.90
N TYR A 62 6.56 5.70 12.45
CA TYR A 62 6.09 5.17 13.72
C TYR A 62 5.86 3.66 13.68
N ILE A 63 5.20 3.16 12.63
CA ILE A 63 4.98 1.71 12.42
C ILE A 63 6.33 0.98 12.29
N ALA A 64 7.28 1.54 11.53
CA ALA A 64 8.60 0.93 11.36
C ALA A 64 9.35 0.85 12.69
N PHE A 65 9.30 1.90 13.51
CA PHE A 65 9.87 1.90 14.86
C PHE A 65 9.23 0.78 15.71
N TRP A 66 7.91 0.73 15.78
CA TRP A 66 7.21 -0.32 16.52
C TRP A 66 7.56 -1.73 16.05
N HIS A 67 7.68 -1.92 14.74
CA HIS A 67 7.98 -3.22 14.16
C HIS A 67 9.39 -3.71 14.56
N VAL A 68 10.38 -2.84 14.50
CA VAL A 68 11.77 -3.18 14.87
C VAL A 68 11.89 -3.41 16.37
N TRP A 69 11.33 -2.52 17.18
CA TRP A 69 11.58 -2.52 18.63
C TRP A 69 10.65 -3.42 19.44
N TYR A 70 9.42 -3.67 18.97
CA TYR A 70 8.44 -4.50 19.69
C TYR A 70 8.08 -5.78 18.95
N ILE A 71 7.73 -5.69 17.67
CA ILE A 71 7.25 -6.87 16.93
C ILE A 71 8.38 -7.88 16.74
N THR A 72 9.56 -7.43 16.35
CA THR A 72 10.74 -8.30 16.16
C THR A 72 11.10 -9.12 17.41
N PRO A 73 11.24 -8.54 18.63
CA PRO A 73 11.48 -9.35 19.82
C PRO A 73 10.30 -10.26 20.17
N MET A 74 9.05 -9.85 19.95
CA MET A 74 7.90 -10.73 20.15
C MET A 74 7.96 -11.96 19.23
N PHE A 75 8.32 -11.78 17.96
CA PHE A 75 8.54 -12.90 17.04
C PHE A 75 9.66 -13.82 17.52
N LYS A 76 10.74 -13.26 18.08
CA LYS A 76 11.82 -14.07 18.67
C LYS A 76 11.37 -14.89 19.86
N VAL A 77 10.52 -14.32 20.74
CA VAL A 77 9.93 -15.06 21.85
C VAL A 77 9.02 -16.17 21.35
N LEU A 78 8.18 -15.90 20.34
CA LEU A 78 7.33 -16.91 19.72
C LEU A 78 8.14 -18.04 19.07
N GLU A 79 9.23 -17.70 18.37
CA GLU A 79 10.15 -18.66 17.76
C GLU A 79 10.74 -19.60 18.82
N ILE A 80 11.20 -19.06 19.95
CA ILE A 80 11.73 -19.86 21.06
C ILE A 80 10.64 -20.79 21.63
N ASN A 81 9.43 -20.29 21.89
CA ASN A 81 8.34 -21.12 22.41
C ASN A 81 7.95 -22.24 21.44
N CYS A 82 7.78 -21.92 20.16
CA CYS A 82 7.49 -22.90 19.12
C CYS A 82 8.61 -23.93 18.99
N SER A 83 9.88 -23.54 19.13
CA SER A 83 11.02 -24.47 19.08
C SER A 83 10.96 -25.51 20.21
N VAL A 84 10.51 -25.12 21.40
CA VAL A 84 10.32 -26.05 22.53
C VAL A 84 9.17 -27.00 22.23
N CYS A 85 8.03 -26.48 21.76
CA CYS A 85 6.88 -27.31 21.35
C CYS A 85 7.27 -28.32 20.26
N GLN A 86 8.07 -27.90 19.28
CA GLN A 86 8.58 -28.77 18.23
C GLN A 86 9.45 -29.88 18.79
N ARG A 87 10.36 -29.58 19.74
CA ARG A 87 11.20 -30.59 20.39
C ARG A 87 10.37 -31.58 21.19
N LEU A 88 9.38 -31.12 21.95
CA LEU A 88 8.46 -31.99 22.67
C LEU A 88 7.70 -32.90 21.71
N TYR A 89 7.16 -32.33 20.63
CA TYR A 89 6.48 -33.11 19.59
C TYR A 89 7.41 -34.18 18.98
N SER A 90 8.64 -33.82 18.61
CA SER A 90 9.61 -34.77 18.08
C SER A 90 9.97 -35.88 19.09
N MET A 91 10.08 -35.55 20.38
CA MET A 91 10.29 -36.57 21.43
C MET A 91 9.10 -37.54 21.51
N CYS A 92 7.86 -37.03 21.52
CA CYS A 92 6.66 -37.87 21.54
C CYS A 92 6.61 -38.81 20.33
N ILE A 93 6.91 -38.32 19.13
CA ILE A 93 6.98 -39.13 17.91
C ILE A 93 8.07 -40.20 18.04
N ASN A 94 9.26 -39.84 18.51
CA ASN A 94 10.35 -40.79 18.67
C ASN A 94 10.09 -41.87 19.72
N CYS A 95 9.44 -41.53 20.84
CA CYS A 95 9.15 -42.49 21.90
C CYS A 95 7.99 -43.42 21.55
N CYS A 96 6.97 -42.92 20.83
CA CYS A 96 5.75 -43.69 20.58
C CYS A 96 5.68 -44.28 19.18
N MET A 97 5.96 -43.47 18.15
CA MET A 97 5.74 -43.88 16.77
C MET A 97 6.93 -44.66 16.19
N THR A 98 8.17 -44.29 16.52
CA THR A 98 9.35 -45.03 16.08
C THR A 98 9.32 -46.52 16.47
N PRO A 99 9.12 -46.91 17.74
CA PRO A 99 9.10 -48.34 18.09
C PRO A 99 7.93 -49.10 17.46
N VAL A 100 6.78 -48.44 17.26
CA VAL A 100 5.63 -49.04 16.59
C VAL A 100 5.95 -49.30 15.11
N CYS A 101 6.52 -48.32 14.42
CA CYS A 101 6.96 -48.47 13.03
C CYS A 101 8.05 -49.53 12.88
N GLU A 102 9.02 -49.59 13.80
CA GLU A 102 10.06 -50.63 13.82
C GLU A 102 9.47 -52.03 14.05
N ALA A 103 8.51 -52.18 14.97
CA ALA A 103 7.83 -53.44 15.23
C ALA A 103 7.07 -53.93 13.99
N PHE A 104 6.29 -53.06 13.33
CA PHE A 104 5.61 -53.40 12.08
C PHE A 104 6.61 -53.74 10.97
N GLY A 105 7.68 -52.95 10.81
CA GLY A 105 8.74 -53.22 9.85
C GLY A 105 9.42 -54.58 10.07
N GLY A 106 9.64 -54.95 11.33
CA GLY A 106 10.19 -56.26 11.72
C GLY A 106 9.30 -57.43 11.33
N ILE A 107 7.98 -57.30 11.47
CA ILE A 107 7.00 -58.32 11.02
C ILE A 107 7.13 -58.55 9.51
N PHE A 108 7.12 -57.48 8.70
CA PHE A 108 7.28 -57.61 7.25
C PHE A 108 8.62 -58.22 6.85
N HIS A 109 9.70 -57.87 7.56
CA HIS A 109 11.02 -58.46 7.32
C HIS A 109 11.07 -59.96 7.67
N HIS A 110 10.35 -60.39 8.70
CA HIS A 110 10.23 -61.79 9.07
C HIS A 110 9.46 -62.60 8.01
N PHE A 111 8.35 -62.06 7.49
CA PHE A 111 7.60 -62.70 6.40
C PHE A 111 8.37 -62.84 5.09
N LYS A 112 9.35 -61.95 4.81
CA LYS A 112 10.19 -62.06 3.61
C LYS A 112 11.28 -63.13 3.72
N ARG A 113 11.62 -63.58 4.93
CA ARG A 113 12.67 -64.58 5.20
C ARG A 113 12.17 -66.02 5.25
N THR A 114 10.86 -66.21 5.39
CA THR A 114 10.16 -67.51 5.31
C THR A 114 9.70 -67.74 3.88
#